data_AF-A0A8T5EY58-F1
#
_entry.id   AF-A0A8T5EY58-F1
#
_cell.length_a   1.000
_cell.length_b   1.000
_cell.length_c   1.000
_cell.angle_alpha   90.00
_cell.angle_beta   90.00
_cell.angle_gamma   90.00
#
_symmetry.space_group_name_H-M   'P 1'
#
loop_
_entity.id
_entity.type
_entity.pdbx_description
1 polymer ?
#
loop_
_entity_poly.entity_id
_entity_poly.type
_entity_poly.pdbx_seq_one_letter_code
_entity_poly.pdbx_strand_id
1 'polypeptide(L)'
;MVQRPKFEDQMSVIRVRKNYAAPYLKQRYVYINKKDVKTERTFKQAINDQIRNWPDGVYFLKLSNGKVFIRFEVKENRIIQVYRVSPATGLKYPLYEFFIKRKPRSN
;
A
#
# COMPACT_ATOMS: atom_id res chain seq x y z
N MET A 1 12.12 22.39 3.02
CA MET A 1 11.70 21.69 1.79
C MET A 1 11.31 20.26 2.15
N VAL A 2 10.06 19.86 1.96
CA VAL A 2 9.63 18.46 2.20
C VAL A 2 10.12 17.62 1.02
N GLN A 3 11.20 16.86 1.21
CA GLN A 3 11.68 15.93 0.18
C GLN A 3 10.60 14.90 -0.11
N ARG A 4 10.15 14.83 -1.36
CA ARG A 4 9.24 13.77 -1.80
C ARG A 4 9.97 12.42 -1.66
N PRO A 5 9.34 11.40 -1.09
CA PRO A 5 9.96 10.08 -0.99
C PRO A 5 10.33 9.58 -2.39
N LYS A 6 11.54 9.02 -2.53
CA LYS A 6 11.94 8.33 -3.76
C LYS A 6 11.02 7.12 -3.95
N PHE A 7 10.51 6.93 -5.16
CA PHE A 7 9.72 5.75 -5.47
C PHE A 7 10.62 4.51 -5.44
N GLU A 8 10.15 3.44 -4.81
CA GLU A 8 10.84 2.16 -4.71
C GLU A 8 10.02 1.11 -5.45
N ASP A 9 10.68 0.37 -6.35
CA ASP A 9 9.99 -0.59 -7.22
C ASP A 9 9.72 -1.93 -6.53
N GLN A 10 10.42 -2.20 -5.41
CA GLN A 10 10.28 -3.40 -4.61
C GLN A 10 9.91 -3.02 -3.17
N MET A 11 8.79 -3.53 -2.68
CA MET A 11 8.31 -3.23 -1.33
C MET A 11 8.08 -4.52 -0.53
N SER A 12 8.41 -4.47 0.76
CA SER A 12 8.19 -5.59 1.67
C SER A 12 6.72 -5.65 2.09
N VAL A 13 6.15 -6.85 2.11
CA VAL A 13 4.78 -7.10 2.54
C VAL A 13 4.76 -7.61 3.97
N ILE A 14 3.91 -7.03 4.81
CA ILE A 14 3.65 -7.51 6.17
C ILE A 14 2.15 -7.69 6.37
N ARG A 15 1.74 -8.88 6.83
CA ARG A 15 0.36 -9.16 7.24
C ARG A 15 0.17 -8.91 8.74
N VAL A 16 -0.90 -8.21 9.09
CA VAL A 16 -1.35 -8.02 10.48
C VAL A 16 -2.23 -9.20 10.89
N ARG A 17 -1.88 -9.89 11.98
CA ARG A 17 -2.74 -10.93 12.58
C ARG A 17 -3.79 -10.27 13.47
N LYS A 18 -5.00 -10.84 13.51
CA LYS A 18 -6.09 -10.40 14.41
C LYS A 18 -5.69 -10.45 15.89
N ASN A 19 -4.81 -11.38 16.26
CA ASN A 19 -4.27 -11.52 17.61
C ASN A 19 -2.93 -10.78 17.66
N TYR A 20 -2.94 -9.58 18.24
CA TYR A 20 -1.91 -8.53 18.24
C TYR A 20 -0.53 -8.90 18.83
N ALA A 21 -0.13 -10.17 18.90
CA ALA A 21 1.14 -10.57 19.54
C ALA A 21 2.39 -10.34 18.67
N ALA A 22 2.29 -10.50 17.33
CA ALA A 22 3.39 -10.18 16.43
C ALA A 22 2.94 -10.13 14.95
N PRO A 23 3.42 -9.17 14.14
CA PRO A 23 3.32 -9.26 12.68
C PRO A 23 4.06 -10.51 12.20
N TYR A 24 3.40 -11.37 11.43
CA TYR A 24 4.09 -12.53 10.86
C TYR A 24 4.99 -12.04 9.73
N LEU A 25 6.30 -11.99 9.98
CA LEU A 25 7.33 -11.80 8.96
C LEU A 25 7.47 -13.09 8.14
N LYS A 26 6.52 -13.34 7.24
CA LYS A 26 6.87 -14.09 6.02
C LYS A 26 7.06 -13.04 4.95
N GLN A 27 8.23 -12.38 4.97
CA GLN A 27 8.58 -11.29 4.05
C GLN A 27 8.47 -11.78 2.61
N ARG A 28 7.32 -11.52 1.99
CA ARG A 28 7.18 -11.51 0.54
C ARG A 28 7.46 -10.08 0.07
N TYR A 29 8.03 -9.97 -1.12
CA TYR A 29 8.12 -8.70 -1.81
C TYR A 29 7.00 -8.61 -2.84
N VAL A 30 6.51 -7.39 -3.06
CA VAL A 30 5.73 -7.04 -4.24
C VAL A 30 6.53 -6.07 -5.07
N TYR A 31 6.43 -6.23 -6.38
CA TYR A 31 7.05 -5.32 -7.34
C TYR A 31 5.95 -4.40 -7.88
N ILE A 32 6.15 -3.09 -7.76
CA ILE A 32 5.18 -2.08 -8.18
C ILE A 32 5.94 -0.99 -8.93
N ASN A 33 5.45 -0.61 -10.10
CA ASN A 33 6.04 0.46 -10.89
C ASN A 33 5.34 1.79 -10.61
N LYS A 34 5.98 2.90 -10.99
CA LYS A 34 5.36 4.24 -10.92
C LYS A 34 4.00 4.33 -11.63
N LYS A 35 3.81 3.57 -12.71
CA LYS A 35 2.53 3.52 -13.46
C LYS A 35 1.39 2.90 -12.65
N ASP A 36 1.73 1.99 -11.73
CA ASP A 36 0.77 1.22 -10.95
C ASP A 36 0.20 2.09 -9.81
N VAL A 37 0.98 3.05 -9.31
CA VAL A 37 0.56 3.99 -8.26
C VAL A 37 -0.05 5.30 -8.79
N LYS A 38 -0.47 5.37 -10.06
CA LYS A 38 -1.10 6.59 -10.61
C LYS A 38 -2.47 6.89 -10.00
N THR A 39 -3.23 5.84 -9.67
CA THR A 39 -4.58 5.90 -9.11
C THR A 39 -4.81 4.75 -8.15
N GLU A 40 -5.85 4.84 -7.32
CA GLU A 40 -6.24 3.72 -6.46
C GLU A 40 -6.62 2.47 -7.28
N ARG A 41 -7.27 2.66 -8.44
CA ARG A 41 -7.66 1.56 -9.34
C ARG A 41 -6.45 0.82 -9.89
N THR A 42 -5.46 1.53 -10.43
CA THR A 42 -4.24 0.93 -10.98
C THR A 42 -3.44 0.22 -9.89
N PHE A 43 -3.41 0.79 -8.68
CA PHE A 43 -2.72 0.18 -7.54
C PHE A 43 -3.42 -1.12 -7.14
N LYS A 44 -4.75 -1.09 -6.98
CA LYS A 44 -5.53 -2.29 -6.67
C LYS A 44 -5.31 -3.40 -7.69
N GLN A 45 -5.31 -3.06 -8.97
CA GLN A 45 -5.05 -4.03 -10.04
C GLN A 45 -3.66 -4.67 -9.90
N ALA A 46 -2.62 -3.84 -9.79
CA ALA A 46 -1.24 -4.31 -9.72
C ALA A 46 -0.98 -5.23 -8.52
N ILE A 47 -1.63 -4.97 -7.38
CA ILE A 47 -1.54 -5.85 -6.21
C ILE A 47 -2.41 -7.10 -6.42
N ASN A 48 -3.66 -6.98 -6.87
CA ASN A 48 -4.55 -8.12 -7.13
C ASN A 48 -3.90 -9.20 -8.03
N ASP A 49 -3.12 -8.77 -9.03
CA ASP A 49 -2.39 -9.67 -9.92
C ASP A 49 -1.29 -10.48 -9.20
N GLN A 50 -0.79 -9.99 -8.07
CA GLN A 50 0.29 -10.60 -7.27
C GLN A 50 -0.21 -11.39 -6.04
N ILE A 51 -1.45 -11.19 -5.60
CA ILE A 51 -1.96 -11.69 -4.31
C ILE A 51 -2.93 -12.87 -4.38
N ARG A 52 -2.99 -13.60 -5.51
CA ARG A 52 -3.96 -14.69 -5.75
C ARG A 52 -4.10 -15.73 -4.63
N ASN A 53 -3.07 -15.92 -3.79
CA ASN A 53 -3.05 -16.88 -2.69
C ASN A 53 -2.73 -16.23 -1.34
N TRP A 54 -3.05 -14.95 -1.17
CA TRP A 54 -2.84 -14.26 0.09
C TRP A 54 -4.05 -14.49 1.00
N PRO A 55 -3.85 -14.95 2.25
CA PRO A 55 -4.96 -15.09 3.18
C PRO A 55 -5.63 -13.76 3.47
N ASP A 56 -6.92 -13.79 3.81
CA ASP A 56 -7.65 -12.59 4.19
C ASP A 56 -7.01 -11.84 5.37
N GLY A 57 -7.08 -10.52 5.34
CA GLY A 57 -6.66 -9.65 6.44
C GLY A 57 -6.03 -8.34 5.99
N VAL A 58 -5.45 -7.64 6.97
CA VAL A 58 -4.82 -6.34 6.76
C VAL A 58 -3.35 -6.52 6.43
N TYR A 59 -2.88 -5.77 5.44
CA TYR A 59 -1.52 -5.78 4.94
C TYR A 59 -0.91 -4.39 4.94
N PHE A 60 0.41 -4.35 5.10
CA PHE A 60 1.25 -3.17 4.93
C PHE A 60 2.27 -3.42 3.82
N LEU A 61 2.45 -2.45 2.94
CA LEU A 61 3.67 -2.36 2.14
C LEU A 61 4.65 -1.45 2.87
N LYS A 62 5.90 -1.89 2.98
CA LYS A 62 7.00 -1.12 3.57
C LYS A 62 8.06 -0.82 2.53
N LEU A 63 8.54 0.41 2.61
CA LEU A 63 9.75 0.86 1.93
C LEU A 63 10.99 0.25 2.60
N SER A 64 12.11 0.26 1.90
CA SER A 64 13.42 -0.20 2.36
C SER A 64 13.90 0.51 3.64
N ASN A 65 13.49 1.77 3.83
CA ASN A 65 13.73 2.54 5.06
C ASN A 65 12.82 2.15 6.25
N GLY A 66 11.99 1.10 6.11
CA GLY A 66 11.10 0.60 7.15
C GLY A 66 9.78 1.36 7.31
N LYS A 67 9.58 2.51 6.64
CA LYS A 67 8.32 3.26 6.67
C LYS A 67 7.21 2.52 5.93
N VAL A 68 5.99 2.63 6.45
CA VAL A 68 4.79 2.08 5.80
C VAL A 68 4.40 2.96 4.61
N PHE A 69 4.49 2.39 3.41
CA PHE A 69 4.08 3.03 2.17
C PHE A 69 2.55 3.11 2.04
N ILE A 70 1.86 2.02 2.40
CA ILE A 70 0.39 1.94 2.39
C ILE A 70 -0.10 0.80 3.28
N ARG A 71 -1.32 0.95 3.80
CA ARG A 71 -2.12 -0.10 4.44
C ARG A 71 -3.33 -0.44 3.57
N PHE A 72 -3.65 -1.71 3.42
CA PHE A 72 -4.82 -2.18 2.68
C PHE A 72 -5.37 -3.48 3.28
N GLU A 73 -6.60 -3.82 2.92
CA GLU A 73 -7.27 -5.04 3.36
C GLU A 73 -7.56 -5.94 2.17
N VAL A 74 -7.21 -7.23 2.31
CA VAL A 74 -7.47 -8.28 1.36
C VAL A 74 -8.58 -9.17 1.88
N LYS A 75 -9.55 -9.46 1.03
CA LYS A 75 -10.61 -10.45 1.26
C LYS A 75 -10.89 -11.17 -0.05
N GLU A 76 -11.04 -12.50 0.00
CA GLU A 76 -11.34 -13.32 -1.19
C GLU A 76 -10.32 -13.07 -2.33
N ASN A 77 -9.04 -13.02 -1.97
CA ASN A 77 -7.91 -12.78 -2.88
C ASN A 77 -7.94 -11.42 -3.63
N ARG A 78 -8.68 -10.43 -3.13
CA ARG A 78 -8.75 -9.08 -3.72
C ARG A 78 -8.64 -8.00 -2.66
N ILE A 79 -8.10 -6.84 -3.05
CA ILE A 79 -8.14 -5.64 -2.19
C ILE A 79 -9.57 -5.11 -2.11
N ILE A 80 -10.13 -5.11 -0.91
CA ILE A 80 -11.44 -4.51 -0.63
C ILE A 80 -11.31 -3.06 -0.16
N GLN A 81 -10.24 -2.71 0.55
CA GLN A 81 -10.04 -1.38 1.11
C GLN A 81 -8.58 -0.93 1.05
N VAL A 82 -8.36 0.33 0.68
CA VAL A 82 -7.05 1.01 0.77
C VAL A 82 -7.22 2.17 1.76
N TYR A 83 -6.43 2.16 2.83
CA TYR A 83 -6.57 3.16 3.89
C TYR A 83 -5.80 4.43 3.55
N ARG A 84 -6.41 5.59 3.77
CA ARG A 84 -5.80 6.89 3.49
C ARG A 84 -4.84 7.37 4.57
N VAL A 85 -5.19 7.10 5.82
CA VAL A 85 -4.54 7.67 7.00
C VAL A 85 -4.09 6.54 7.92
N SER A 86 -2.90 6.69 8.49
CA SER A 86 -2.37 5.78 9.50
C SER A 86 -3.07 6.04 10.84
N PRO A 87 -3.67 5.01 11.48
CA PRO A 87 -4.27 5.18 12.81
C PRO A 87 -3.22 5.47 13.89
N ALA A 88 -1.96 5.05 13.68
CA ALA A 88 -0.89 5.23 14.66
C ALA A 88 -0.27 6.64 14.64
N THR A 89 -0.34 7.34 13.50
CA THR A 89 0.32 8.65 13.35
C THR A 89 -0.62 9.77 12.94
N GLY A 90 -1.85 9.47 12.52
CA GLY A 90 -2.79 10.45 11.94
C GLY A 90 -2.36 11.01 10.58
N LEU A 91 -1.24 10.55 10.02
CA LEU A 91 -0.69 11.05 8.76
C LEU A 91 -1.19 10.25 7.55
N LYS A 92 -1.27 10.93 6.40
CA LYS A 92 -1.58 10.28 5.12
C LYS A 92 -0.45 9.34 4.70
N TYR A 93 -0.80 8.20 4.11
CA TYR A 93 0.18 7.27 3.59
C TYR A 93 0.91 7.82 2.36
N PRO A 94 2.22 7.55 2.19
CA PRO A 94 3.02 8.03 1.06
C PRO A 94 2.45 7.70 -0.33
N LEU A 95 1.75 6.57 -0.50
CA LEU A 95 1.12 6.19 -1.77
C LEU A 95 0.30 7.33 -2.38
N TYR A 96 -0.42 8.10 -1.57
CA TYR A 96 -1.30 9.18 -2.04
C TYR A 96 -0.55 10.41 -2.55
N GLU A 97 0.75 10.54 -2.28
CA GLU A 97 1.59 11.58 -2.89
C GLU A 97 1.92 11.28 -4.35
N PHE A 98 1.86 10.00 -4.75
CA PHE A 98 2.12 9.55 -6.12
C PHE A 98 0.87 9.49 -7.00
N PHE A 99 -0.31 9.57 -6.38
CA PHE A 99 -1.57 9.62 -7.12
C PHE A 99 -1.58 10.89 -7.97
N ILE A 100 -1.92 10.73 -9.24
CA ILE A 100 -2.11 11.87 -10.14
C ILE A 100 -3.21 12.72 -9.53
N LYS A 101 -2.85 13.91 -9.02
CA LYS A 101 -3.82 14.93 -8.66
C LYS A 101 -4.55 15.28 -9.96
N ARG A 102 -5.76 14.76 -10.15
CA ARG A 102 -6.66 15.32 -11.16
C ARG A 102 -6.82 16.79 -10.78
N LYS A 103 -6.35 17.71 -11.64
CA LYS A 103 -6.72 19.12 -11.49
C LYS A 103 -8.25 19.15 -11.42
N PRO A 104 -8.85 19.83 -10.43
CA PRO A 104 -10.28 20.10 -10.52
C PRO A 104 -10.51 20.75 -11.89
N ARG A 105 -11.48 20.24 -12.65
CA ARG A 105 -11.96 20.98 -13.82
C ARG A 105 -12.50 22.29 -13.25
N SER A 106 -11.75 23.37 -13.45
CA SER A 106 -12.32 24.72 -13.35
C SER A 106 -13.44 24.75 -14.39
N ASN A 107 -14.69 24.83 -13.91
CA ASN A 107 -15.82 25.22 -14.74
C ASN A 107 -15.73 26.71 -15.02
#